data_AF-A0A2T2N7J3-F1
#
_entry.id   AF-A0A2T2N7J3-F1
#
_cell.length_a   1.000
_cell.length_b   1.000
_cell.length_c   1.000
_cell.angle_alpha   90.00
_cell.angle_beta   90.00
_cell.angle_gamma   90.00
#
_symmetry.space_group_name_H-M   'P 1'
#
loop_
_entity.id
_entity.type
_entity.pdbx_description
1 polymer ?
#
loop_
_entity_poly.entity_id
_entity_poly.type
_entity_poly.pdbx_seq_one_letter_code
_entity_poly.pdbx_strand_id
1 'polypeptide(L)'
;MDGTERKLSNGEDYDLIQISDEIRREAMEASLLRERISSLQQQMLASVERYQAIPDEQLTQDFRNLSASVKSLSRNVSPASLDHIDAMFNDCSLLQGAPHPQQALKSRKKIKLEAALWSVLIETVFKTPFTSFSYLGEDLFTTWSSMFDNHHSHLWPSPTKASEVWRYTTMEHLIRKSGISPGGTWLQRSEHGDVKTHATIREAANKTFSHLDQTLKAFFHTGCLDQIDTVIKKAFNLAMRIYTQRSRIQVVYPHVGKSYLAGMENNLVPIPECEDCQIGSVSATINPGLAK
;
A
#
# COMPACT_ATOMS: atom_id res chain seq x y z
N MET A 1 -93.23 -9.97 -44.61
CA MET A 1 -92.61 -9.51 -43.37
C MET A 1 -91.24 -10.13 -43.32
N ASP A 2 -90.27 -9.24 -43.22
CA ASP A 2 -88.83 -9.42 -43.27
C ASP A 2 -88.32 -10.23 -42.06
N GLY A 3 -87.27 -11.01 -42.26
CA GLY A 3 -86.76 -11.94 -41.25
C GLY A 3 -85.40 -12.50 -41.64
N THR A 4 -84.49 -11.62 -42.04
CA THR A 4 -83.11 -11.97 -42.38
C THR A 4 -82.30 -12.16 -41.09
N GLU A 5 -82.30 -13.37 -40.52
CA GLU A 5 -81.38 -13.75 -39.44
C GLU A 5 -79.95 -13.84 -39.99
N ARG A 6 -79.17 -12.76 -39.78
CA ARG A 6 -77.71 -12.77 -39.93
C ARG A 6 -77.13 -13.68 -38.85
N LYS A 7 -76.71 -14.90 -39.25
CA LYS A 7 -75.72 -15.68 -38.50
C LYS A 7 -74.40 -14.90 -38.52
N LEU A 8 -74.14 -14.14 -37.46
CA LEU A 8 -72.84 -13.52 -37.24
C LEU A 8 -71.79 -14.61 -36.96
N SER A 9 -70.64 -14.37 -37.56
CA SER A 9 -69.43 -15.17 -37.67
C SER A 9 -68.93 -15.79 -36.36
N ASN A 10 -68.92 -17.12 -36.29
CA ASN A 10 -68.12 -17.88 -35.30
C ASN A 10 -66.59 -17.72 -35.49
N GLY A 11 -66.14 -17.04 -36.56
CA GLY A 11 -64.72 -16.82 -36.86
C GLY A 11 -64.13 -15.61 -36.13
N GLU A 12 -64.92 -14.57 -35.88
CA GLU A 12 -64.44 -13.34 -35.21
C GLU A 12 -64.17 -13.58 -33.71
N ASP A 13 -64.94 -14.45 -33.08
CA ASP A 13 -64.76 -14.82 -31.66
C ASP A 13 -63.51 -15.68 -31.44
N TYR A 14 -63.15 -16.50 -32.43
CA TYR A 14 -61.95 -17.35 -32.37
C TYR A 14 -60.66 -16.53 -32.50
N ASP A 15 -60.67 -15.53 -33.39
CA ASP A 15 -59.55 -14.59 -33.56
C ASP A 15 -59.37 -13.69 -32.32
N LEU A 16 -60.46 -13.26 -31.68
CA LEU A 16 -60.41 -12.49 -30.44
C LEU A 16 -59.81 -13.29 -29.26
N ILE A 17 -60.13 -14.60 -29.18
CA ILE A 17 -59.55 -15.48 -28.17
C ILE A 17 -58.04 -15.68 -28.41
N GLN A 18 -57.62 -15.90 -29.66
CA GLN A 18 -56.19 -16.04 -29.99
C GLN A 18 -55.39 -14.76 -29.68
N ILE A 19 -55.93 -13.58 -30.02
CA ILE A 19 -55.28 -12.30 -29.74
C ILE A 19 -55.18 -12.07 -28.22
N SER A 20 -56.21 -12.42 -27.45
CA SER A 20 -56.21 -12.31 -25.99
C SER A 20 -55.15 -13.21 -25.34
N ASP A 21 -55.02 -14.46 -25.81
CA ASP A 21 -54.01 -15.40 -25.32
C ASP A 21 -52.59 -14.96 -25.68
N GLU A 22 -52.40 -14.36 -26.86
CA GLU A 22 -51.13 -13.79 -27.28
C GLU A 22 -50.70 -12.61 -26.40
N ILE A 23 -51.62 -11.66 -26.17
CA ILE A 23 -51.37 -10.50 -25.27
C ILE A 23 -51.05 -10.99 -23.86
N ARG A 24 -51.73 -12.03 -23.37
CA ARG A 24 -51.48 -12.61 -22.05
C ARG A 24 -50.10 -13.25 -21.96
N ARG A 25 -49.66 -13.94 -23.03
CA ARG A 25 -48.33 -14.53 -23.13
C ARG A 25 -47.25 -13.45 -23.13
N GLU A 26 -47.39 -12.43 -23.97
CA GLU A 26 -46.45 -11.31 -24.03
C GLU A 26 -46.36 -10.55 -22.70
N ALA A 27 -47.50 -10.34 -22.04
CA ALA A 27 -47.54 -9.70 -20.71
C ALA A 27 -46.80 -10.54 -19.65
N MET A 28 -46.92 -11.86 -19.71
CA MET A 28 -46.23 -12.78 -18.81
C MET A 28 -44.72 -12.79 -19.07
N GLU A 29 -44.29 -12.83 -20.33
CA GLU A 29 -42.88 -12.72 -20.71
C GLU A 29 -42.28 -11.38 -20.29
N ALA A 30 -43.01 -10.27 -20.51
CA ALA A 30 -42.59 -8.94 -20.06
C ALA A 30 -42.44 -8.86 -18.54
N SER A 31 -43.31 -9.52 -17.78
CA SER A 31 -43.22 -9.60 -16.32
C SER A 31 -41.96 -10.36 -15.89
N LEU A 32 -41.71 -11.54 -16.48
CA LEU A 32 -40.53 -12.35 -16.18
C LEU A 32 -39.22 -11.61 -16.51
N LEU A 33 -39.18 -10.90 -17.64
CA LEU A 33 -38.03 -10.09 -18.03
C LEU A 33 -37.78 -8.93 -17.06
N ARG A 34 -38.84 -8.25 -16.60
CA ARG A 34 -38.72 -7.18 -15.59
C ARG A 34 -38.21 -7.71 -14.25
N GLU A 35 -38.70 -8.86 -13.79
CA GLU A 35 -38.19 -9.52 -12.59
C GLU A 35 -36.71 -9.91 -12.74
N ARG A 36 -36.32 -10.45 -13.90
CA ARG A 36 -34.92 -10.78 -14.20
C ARG A 36 -34.02 -9.55 -14.18
N ILE A 37 -34.45 -8.45 -14.81
CA ILE A 37 -33.71 -7.18 -14.81
C ILE A 37 -33.58 -6.64 -13.38
N SER A 38 -34.65 -6.63 -12.60
CA SER A 38 -34.62 -6.17 -11.21
C SER A 38 -33.69 -7.04 -10.35
N SER A 39 -33.71 -8.35 -10.53
CA SER A 39 -32.81 -9.28 -9.84
C SER A 39 -31.35 -9.04 -10.21
N LEU A 40 -31.04 -8.87 -11.50
CA LEU A 40 -29.68 -8.55 -11.95
C LEU A 40 -29.22 -7.20 -11.44
N GLN A 41 -30.08 -6.18 -11.42
CA GLN A 41 -29.76 -4.87 -10.86
C GLN A 41 -29.50 -4.94 -9.35
N GLN A 42 -30.32 -5.69 -8.61
CA GLN A 42 -30.08 -5.93 -7.18
C GLN A 42 -28.79 -6.70 -6.94
N GLN A 43 -28.48 -7.72 -7.75
CA GLN A 43 -27.21 -8.43 -7.67
C GLN A 43 -26.04 -7.53 -7.98
N MET A 44 -26.15 -6.68 -9.02
CA MET A 44 -25.12 -5.70 -9.35
C MET A 44 -24.90 -4.71 -8.20
N LEU A 45 -25.98 -4.15 -7.63
CA LEU A 45 -25.91 -3.22 -6.51
C LEU A 45 -25.39 -3.88 -5.21
N ALA A 46 -25.76 -5.13 -4.96
CA ALA A 46 -25.24 -5.92 -3.84
C ALA A 46 -23.77 -6.32 -4.04
N SER A 47 -23.33 -6.48 -5.29
CA SER A 47 -21.95 -6.75 -5.67
C SER A 47 -21.06 -5.50 -5.72
N VAL A 48 -21.62 -4.30 -5.53
CA VAL A 48 -20.81 -3.08 -5.37
C VAL A 48 -20.05 -3.21 -4.06
N GLU A 49 -18.80 -3.66 -4.19
CA GLU A 49 -17.81 -3.72 -3.13
C GLU A 49 -17.76 -2.36 -2.43
N ARG A 50 -18.28 -2.31 -1.20
CA ARG A 50 -18.27 -1.13 -0.32
C ARG A 50 -16.87 -0.92 0.20
N TYR A 51 -15.99 -0.50 -0.70
CA TYR A 51 -14.64 -0.11 -0.39
C TYR A 51 -14.65 1.28 0.27
N GLN A 52 -14.22 1.35 1.53
CA GLN A 52 -13.95 2.62 2.20
C GLN A 52 -12.50 3.00 1.92
N ALA A 53 -12.31 3.87 0.92
CA ALA A 53 -11.01 4.46 0.63
C ALA A 53 -10.51 5.23 1.85
N ILE A 54 -9.23 5.08 2.19
CA ILE A 54 -8.60 5.92 3.20
C ILE A 54 -8.27 7.26 2.53
N PRO A 55 -8.68 8.42 3.08
CA PRO A 55 -8.32 9.71 2.51
C PRO A 55 -6.81 9.89 2.39
N ASP A 56 -6.35 10.49 1.29
CA ASP A 56 -4.91 10.72 1.03
C ASP A 56 -4.29 11.60 2.15
N GLU A 57 -5.05 12.52 2.74
CA GLU A 57 -4.64 13.33 3.89
C GLU A 57 -4.35 12.48 5.13
N GLN A 58 -5.17 11.45 5.38
CA GLN A 58 -4.99 10.55 6.51
C GLN A 58 -3.72 9.72 6.35
N LEU A 59 -3.47 9.17 5.15
CA LEU A 59 -2.23 8.44 4.86
C LEU A 59 -1.00 9.35 4.96
N THR A 60 -1.11 10.59 4.49
CA THR A 60 -0.06 11.60 4.62
C THR A 60 0.24 11.89 6.09
N GLN A 61 -0.79 12.04 6.93
CA GLN A 61 -0.61 12.29 8.35
C GLN A 61 0.01 11.08 9.08
N ASP A 62 -0.45 9.86 8.77
CA ASP A 62 0.12 8.64 9.32
C ASP A 62 1.61 8.48 8.93
N PHE A 63 1.97 8.82 7.69
CA PHE A 63 3.35 8.82 7.22
C PHE A 63 4.19 9.87 7.94
N ARG A 64 3.70 11.10 8.11
CA ARG A 64 4.38 12.15 8.92
C ARG A 64 4.59 11.70 10.37
N ASN A 65 3.61 11.02 10.95
CA ASN A 65 3.70 10.47 12.31
C ASN A 65 4.76 9.37 12.43
N LEU A 66 4.99 8.60 11.37
CA LEU A 66 6.11 7.65 11.26
C LEU A 66 7.44 8.39 11.15
N SER A 67 7.55 9.38 10.24
CA SER A 67 8.76 10.20 10.08
C SER A 67 9.18 10.88 11.39
N ALA A 68 8.22 11.43 12.14
CA ALA A 68 8.49 12.02 13.44
C ALA A 68 9.05 11.01 14.46
N SER A 69 8.56 9.76 14.44
CA SER A 69 9.09 8.70 15.30
C SER A 69 10.50 8.25 14.90
N VAL A 70 10.78 8.12 13.59
CA VAL A 70 12.14 7.82 13.10
C VAL A 70 13.12 8.92 13.51
N LYS A 71 12.72 10.18 13.34
CA LYS A 71 13.52 11.35 13.75
C LYS A 71 13.70 11.43 15.27
N SER A 72 12.70 11.05 16.05
CA SER A 72 12.83 10.98 17.51
C SER A 72 13.83 9.89 17.92
N LEU A 73 13.76 8.73 17.28
CA LEU A 73 14.68 7.61 17.53
C LEU A 73 16.12 8.00 17.18
N SER A 74 16.36 8.62 16.03
CA SER A 74 17.70 9.04 15.60
C SER A 74 18.33 10.09 16.54
N ARG A 75 17.51 10.91 17.22
CA ARG A 75 17.98 11.93 18.17
C ARG A 75 18.50 11.38 19.49
N ASN A 76 18.09 10.17 19.88
CA ASN A 76 18.46 9.57 21.15
C ASN A 76 19.85 8.90 21.13
N VAL A 77 20.55 8.93 20.00
CA VAL A 77 21.90 8.38 19.86
C VAL A 77 22.95 9.24 20.56
N SER A 78 23.85 8.57 21.29
CA SER A 78 25.00 9.22 21.94
C SER A 78 25.99 9.76 20.90
N PRO A 79 26.56 10.97 21.10
CA PRO A 79 27.57 11.51 20.19
C PRO A 79 28.87 10.68 20.09
N ALA A 80 29.21 9.92 21.15
CA ALA A 80 30.47 9.16 21.24
C ALA A 80 30.48 7.89 20.38
N SER A 81 29.30 7.38 20.00
CA SER A 81 29.17 6.18 19.18
C SER A 81 29.25 6.45 17.67
N LEU A 82 29.33 7.72 17.26
CA LEU A 82 29.21 8.11 15.87
C LEU A 82 30.51 7.93 15.05
N ASP A 83 31.60 7.43 15.63
CA ASP A 83 32.91 7.35 14.96
C ASP A 83 33.12 6.09 14.11
N HIS A 84 32.26 5.07 14.26
CA HIS A 84 32.33 3.79 13.52
C HIS A 84 31.27 3.66 12.41
N ILE A 85 30.75 4.80 11.98
CA ILE A 85 29.51 4.89 11.22
C ILE A 85 29.64 4.50 9.74
N ASP A 86 30.75 4.88 9.11
CA ASP A 86 30.80 4.94 7.65
C ASP A 86 30.79 3.55 6.97
N ALA A 87 31.24 2.51 7.67
CA ALA A 87 31.21 1.13 7.17
C ALA A 87 29.80 0.54 7.11
N MET A 88 28.91 0.90 8.04
CA MET A 88 27.54 0.37 8.10
C MET A 88 26.61 0.97 7.04
N PHE A 89 26.98 2.13 6.49
CA PHE A 89 26.11 2.90 5.61
C PHE A 89 26.27 2.59 4.13
N ASN A 90 27.28 1.79 3.76
CA ASN A 90 27.47 1.37 2.37
C ASN A 90 26.33 0.47 1.85
N ASP A 91 25.67 -0.26 2.76
CA ASP A 91 24.57 -1.16 2.42
C ASP A 91 23.19 -0.49 2.50
N CYS A 92 23.13 0.78 2.91
CA CYS A 92 21.87 1.51 3.06
C CYS A 92 21.46 2.17 1.73
N SER A 93 20.33 1.75 1.17
CA SER A 93 19.79 2.28 -0.10
C SER A 93 19.64 3.80 -0.17
N LEU A 94 19.39 4.50 0.95
CA LEU A 94 19.28 5.96 0.99
C LEU A 94 20.61 6.72 1.20
N LEU A 95 21.72 5.98 1.25
CA LEU A 95 23.08 6.51 1.44
C LEU A 95 24.07 6.05 0.36
N GLN A 96 23.71 5.01 -0.41
CA GLN A 96 24.56 4.39 -1.40
C GLN A 96 24.93 5.38 -2.53
N GLY A 97 26.23 5.60 -2.75
CA GLY A 97 26.73 6.48 -3.81
C GLY A 97 27.02 7.93 -3.37
N ALA A 98 26.81 8.26 -2.10
CA ALA A 98 27.26 9.54 -1.57
C ALA A 98 28.80 9.57 -1.49
N PRO A 99 29.47 10.66 -1.90
CA PRO A 99 30.88 10.85 -1.60
C PRO A 99 31.06 10.72 -0.08
N HIS A 100 32.04 9.94 0.38
CA HIS A 100 32.40 9.86 1.79
C HIS A 100 33.42 10.96 2.11
N PRO A 101 33.02 12.19 2.52
CA PRO A 101 33.99 13.08 3.13
C PRO A 101 34.41 12.44 4.44
N GLN A 102 35.70 12.18 4.57
CA GLN A 102 36.37 11.52 5.71
C GLN A 102 36.19 12.26 7.06
N GLN A 103 35.45 13.37 7.09
CA GLN A 103 35.17 14.20 8.25
C GLN A 103 33.75 14.79 8.18
N ALA A 104 32.72 13.94 8.35
CA ALA A 104 31.36 14.43 8.47
C ALA A 104 31.11 15.04 9.87
N LEU A 105 30.74 16.32 9.92
CA LEU A 105 30.25 17.03 11.12
C LEU A 105 29.16 16.21 11.86
N LYS A 106 29.03 16.39 13.18
CA LYS A 106 28.01 15.70 14.01
C LYS A 106 26.59 15.80 13.44
N SER A 107 26.24 16.94 12.83
CA SER A 107 24.97 17.18 12.13
C SER A 107 24.74 16.18 10.99
N ARG A 108 25.76 15.94 10.17
CA ARG A 108 25.73 14.99 9.05
C ARG A 108 25.62 13.54 9.52
N LYS A 109 26.24 13.19 10.64
CA LYS A 109 26.14 11.83 11.20
C LYS A 109 24.71 11.46 11.63
N LYS A 110 23.96 12.41 12.21
CA LYS A 110 22.53 12.22 12.55
C LYS A 110 21.65 12.08 11.31
N ILE A 111 21.90 12.87 10.27
CA ILE A 111 21.22 12.77 8.97
C ILE A 111 21.45 11.38 8.38
N LYS A 112 22.71 10.90 8.36
CA LYS A 112 23.02 9.58 7.85
C LYS A 112 22.33 8.47 8.66
N LEU A 113 22.28 8.59 9.99
CA LEU A 113 21.54 7.64 10.82
C LEU A 113 20.03 7.61 10.49
N GLU A 114 19.40 8.77 10.33
CA GLU A 114 17.99 8.86 9.95
C GLU A 114 17.73 8.21 8.59
N ALA A 115 18.61 8.43 7.61
CA ALA A 115 18.57 7.78 6.31
C ALA A 115 18.78 6.25 6.40
N ALA A 116 19.66 5.78 7.28
CA ALA A 116 19.88 4.35 7.51
C ALA A 116 18.62 3.68 8.11
N LEU A 117 17.99 4.30 9.10
CA LEU A 117 16.72 3.82 9.68
C LEU A 117 15.63 3.73 8.61
N TRP A 118 15.51 4.74 7.75
CA TRP A 118 14.59 4.71 6.64
C TRP A 118 14.94 3.63 5.61
N SER A 119 16.21 3.41 5.31
CA SER A 119 16.66 2.34 4.40
C SER A 119 16.18 0.98 4.90
N VAL A 120 16.33 0.70 6.20
CA VAL A 120 15.83 -0.54 6.83
C VAL A 120 14.31 -0.64 6.67
N LEU A 121 13.55 0.41 7.03
CA LEU A 121 12.08 0.36 6.90
C LEU A 121 11.62 0.19 5.45
N ILE A 122 12.29 0.82 4.50
CA ILE A 122 11.99 0.66 3.08
C ILE A 122 12.23 -0.78 2.68
N GLU A 123 13.36 -1.38 3.04
CA GLU A 123 13.72 -2.73 2.61
C GLU A 123 12.92 -3.83 3.30
N THR A 124 12.56 -3.65 4.57
CA THR A 124 11.90 -4.69 5.39
C THR A 124 10.41 -4.49 5.56
N VAL A 125 9.85 -3.33 5.19
CA VAL A 125 8.41 -3.03 5.33
C VAL A 125 7.82 -2.53 4.02
N PHE A 126 8.44 -1.55 3.37
CA PHE A 126 7.84 -0.86 2.22
C PHE A 126 8.33 -1.33 0.84
N LYS A 127 9.18 -2.36 0.78
CA LYS A 127 9.83 -2.79 -0.46
C LYS A 127 8.81 -3.30 -1.47
N THR A 128 7.83 -4.06 -1.00
CA THR A 128 6.74 -4.60 -1.81
C THR A 128 5.45 -4.60 -0.98
N PRO A 129 4.27 -4.73 -1.62
CA PRO A 129 3.01 -4.82 -0.91
C PRO A 129 2.94 -5.99 0.09
N PHE A 130 3.72 -7.03 -0.16
CA PHE A 130 3.65 -8.31 0.55
C PHE A 130 4.77 -8.50 1.56
N THR A 131 5.76 -7.60 1.63
CA THR A 131 6.94 -7.74 2.50
C THR A 131 6.56 -7.91 3.98
N SER A 132 5.43 -7.34 4.42
CA SER A 132 4.89 -7.54 5.78
C SER A 132 4.49 -8.98 6.12
N PHE A 133 4.56 -9.93 5.20
CA PHE A 133 4.19 -11.35 5.39
C PHE A 133 5.38 -12.32 5.30
N SER A 134 6.61 -11.86 5.48
CA SER A 134 7.85 -12.68 5.46
C SER A 134 7.90 -13.59 4.21
N TYR A 135 8.24 -14.88 4.37
CA TYR A 135 8.36 -15.88 3.29
C TYR A 135 7.10 -15.95 2.39
N LEU A 136 5.90 -15.89 2.98
CA LEU A 136 4.65 -15.88 2.21
C LEU A 136 4.59 -14.67 1.29
N GLY A 137 5.11 -13.53 1.75
CA GLY A 137 5.20 -12.32 0.97
C GLY A 137 6.16 -12.42 -0.22
N GLU A 138 7.28 -13.12 -0.05
CA GLU A 138 8.28 -13.34 -1.11
C GLU A 138 7.70 -14.20 -2.26
N ASP A 139 6.97 -15.27 -1.92
CA ASP A 139 6.29 -16.12 -2.90
C ASP A 139 5.21 -15.35 -3.68
N LEU A 140 4.44 -14.53 -2.99
CA LEU A 140 3.40 -13.71 -3.60
C LEU A 140 3.98 -12.61 -4.48
N PHE A 141 5.07 -11.97 -4.06
CA PHE A 141 5.75 -10.97 -4.89
C PHE A 141 6.32 -11.60 -6.16
N THR A 142 6.90 -12.80 -6.07
CA THR A 142 7.41 -13.56 -7.22
C THR A 142 6.27 -13.90 -8.19
N THR A 143 5.14 -14.37 -7.66
CA THR A 143 3.95 -14.68 -8.45
C THR A 143 3.41 -13.43 -9.15
N TRP A 144 3.26 -12.32 -8.41
CA TRP A 144 2.78 -11.05 -8.94
C TRP A 144 3.68 -10.51 -10.06
N SER A 145 5.00 -10.57 -9.84
CA SER A 145 6.01 -10.10 -10.80
C SER A 145 6.02 -10.94 -12.07
N SER A 146 5.83 -12.26 -11.94
CA SER A 146 5.76 -13.19 -13.08
C SER A 146 4.49 -12.99 -13.92
N MET A 147 3.35 -12.67 -13.29
CA MET A 147 2.08 -12.49 -13.99
C MET A 147 1.96 -11.15 -14.74
N PHE A 148 2.63 -10.09 -14.29
CA PHE A 148 2.36 -8.72 -14.74
C PHE A 148 3.61 -7.90 -15.14
N ASP A 149 4.74 -8.57 -15.34
CA ASP A 149 6.03 -8.02 -15.80
C ASP A 149 6.63 -6.90 -14.91
N ASN A 150 7.83 -7.12 -14.36
CA ASN A 150 8.50 -6.26 -13.37
C ASN A 150 9.23 -5.01 -13.92
N HIS A 151 8.68 -4.37 -14.95
CA HIS A 151 9.34 -3.24 -15.65
C HIS A 151 9.10 -1.85 -15.03
N HIS A 152 8.59 -1.76 -13.79
CA HIS A 152 8.33 -0.48 -13.13
C HIS A 152 9.29 -0.20 -11.96
N SER A 153 9.17 1.00 -11.38
CA SER A 153 9.96 1.45 -10.23
C SER A 153 10.05 0.39 -9.13
N HIS A 154 11.26 0.17 -8.63
CA HIS A 154 11.58 -0.81 -7.58
C HIS A 154 11.23 -2.27 -7.92
N LEU A 155 11.26 -2.65 -9.21
CA LEU A 155 10.92 -3.99 -9.70
C LEU A 155 9.44 -4.37 -9.48
N TRP A 156 8.57 -3.38 -9.25
CA TRP A 156 7.15 -3.64 -9.19
C TRP A 156 6.61 -3.89 -10.61
N PRO A 157 5.51 -4.65 -10.74
CA PRO A 157 4.82 -4.74 -12.00
C PRO A 157 4.32 -3.41 -12.54
N SER A 158 4.08 -3.35 -13.85
CA SER A 158 3.40 -2.18 -14.45
C SER A 158 2.02 -1.95 -13.81
N PRO A 159 1.63 -0.69 -13.50
CA PRO A 159 0.37 -0.38 -12.79
C PRO A 159 -0.85 -0.48 -13.72
N THR A 160 -1.10 -1.67 -14.25
CA THR A 160 -2.30 -1.96 -15.05
C THR A 160 -3.48 -2.26 -14.14
N LYS A 161 -4.71 -2.08 -14.63
CA LYS A 161 -5.93 -2.39 -13.86
C LYS A 161 -5.93 -3.83 -13.32
N ALA A 162 -5.51 -4.81 -14.12
CA ALA A 162 -5.48 -6.21 -13.71
C ALA A 162 -4.42 -6.45 -12.60
N SER A 163 -3.24 -5.85 -12.73
CA SER A 163 -2.16 -5.94 -11.74
C SER A 163 -2.58 -5.34 -10.40
N GLU A 164 -3.21 -4.16 -10.41
CA GLU A 164 -3.68 -3.51 -9.19
C GLU A 164 -4.82 -4.28 -8.51
N VAL A 165 -5.79 -4.78 -9.28
CA VAL A 165 -6.85 -5.66 -8.76
C VAL A 165 -6.26 -6.88 -8.08
N TRP A 166 -5.32 -7.55 -8.74
CA TRP A 166 -4.64 -8.69 -8.13
C TRP A 166 -3.94 -8.30 -6.84
N ARG A 167 -3.21 -7.18 -6.83
CA ARG A 167 -2.44 -6.71 -5.66
C ARG A 167 -3.36 -6.41 -4.47
N TYR A 168 -4.34 -5.52 -4.63
CA TYR A 168 -5.14 -5.07 -3.49
C TYR A 168 -6.07 -6.20 -3.00
N THR A 169 -6.66 -7.02 -3.88
CA THR A 169 -7.50 -8.15 -3.47
C THR A 169 -6.70 -9.22 -2.74
N THR A 170 -5.47 -9.49 -3.18
CA THR A 170 -4.55 -10.40 -2.47
C THR A 170 -4.23 -9.85 -1.08
N MET A 171 -3.89 -8.57 -0.98
CA MET A 171 -3.58 -7.93 0.30
C MET A 171 -4.76 -7.93 1.27
N GLU A 172 -5.96 -7.58 0.80
CA GLU A 172 -7.19 -7.63 1.60
C GLU A 172 -7.49 -9.05 2.08
N HIS A 173 -7.31 -10.05 1.21
CA HIS A 173 -7.47 -11.44 1.58
C HIS A 173 -6.49 -11.85 2.69
N LEU A 174 -5.21 -11.49 2.57
CA LEU A 174 -4.19 -11.80 3.58
C LEU A 174 -4.50 -11.15 4.93
N ILE A 175 -4.85 -9.86 4.95
CA ILE A 175 -5.20 -9.14 6.18
C ILE A 175 -6.41 -9.80 6.85
N ARG A 176 -7.47 -10.07 6.08
CA ARG A 176 -8.67 -10.75 6.60
C ARG A 176 -8.33 -12.15 7.13
N LYS A 177 -7.55 -12.94 6.36
CA LYS A 177 -7.14 -14.28 6.74
C LYS A 177 -6.28 -14.27 8.00
N SER A 178 -5.42 -13.29 8.17
CA SER A 178 -4.60 -13.10 9.38
C SER A 178 -5.42 -12.72 10.63
N GLY A 179 -6.70 -12.36 10.47
CA GLY A 179 -7.57 -11.96 11.55
C GLY A 179 -7.31 -10.55 12.08
N ILE A 180 -6.58 -9.72 11.34
CA ILE A 180 -6.39 -8.30 11.68
C ILE A 180 -7.65 -7.54 11.26
N SER A 181 -8.28 -6.86 12.22
CA SER A 181 -9.45 -6.03 11.95
C SER A 181 -9.12 -4.86 11.01
N PRO A 182 -10.03 -4.45 10.12
CA PRO A 182 -9.86 -3.22 9.34
C PRO A 182 -9.59 -2.02 10.26
N GLY A 183 -8.44 -1.36 10.07
CA GLY A 183 -8.01 -0.23 10.91
C GLY A 183 -7.43 -0.60 12.29
N GLY A 184 -7.41 -1.90 12.64
CA GLY A 184 -6.81 -2.43 13.87
C GLY A 184 -5.28 -2.45 13.83
N THR A 185 -4.67 -2.79 14.96
CA THR A 185 -3.21 -2.96 15.04
C THR A 185 -2.83 -4.37 14.62
N TRP A 186 -1.80 -4.52 13.79
CA TRP A 186 -1.35 -5.83 13.28
C TRP A 186 -1.00 -6.86 14.38
N LEU A 187 -0.71 -6.41 15.59
CA LEU A 187 -0.42 -7.24 16.75
C LEU A 187 -1.64 -8.03 17.26
N GLN A 188 -2.84 -7.49 17.06
CA GLN A 188 -4.08 -8.08 17.53
C GLN A 188 -4.66 -9.01 16.48
N ARG A 189 -4.58 -10.31 16.76
CA ARG A 189 -5.25 -11.36 15.99
C ARG A 189 -6.64 -11.58 16.55
N SER A 190 -7.66 -11.64 15.69
CA SER A 190 -8.98 -12.14 16.08
C SER A 190 -8.93 -13.65 16.41
N GLU A 191 -9.91 -14.13 17.16
CA GLU A 191 -10.04 -15.56 17.49
C GLU A 191 -10.18 -16.44 16.25
N HIS A 192 -10.72 -15.88 15.16
CA HIS A 192 -10.97 -16.59 13.90
C HIS A 192 -9.85 -16.40 12.86
N GLY A 193 -8.78 -15.67 13.20
CA GLY A 193 -7.63 -15.47 12.33
C GLY A 193 -6.77 -16.72 12.18
N ASP A 194 -6.30 -16.99 10.96
CA ASP A 194 -5.35 -18.05 10.69
C ASP A 194 -4.01 -17.80 11.40
N VAL A 195 -3.65 -18.73 12.27
CA VAL A 195 -2.46 -18.64 13.12
C VAL A 195 -1.19 -18.53 12.28
N LYS A 196 -1.12 -19.29 11.17
CA LYS A 196 0.07 -19.33 10.31
C LYS A 196 0.29 -18.01 9.58
N THR A 197 -0.77 -17.47 8.96
CA THR A 197 -0.72 -16.18 8.26
C THR A 197 -0.40 -15.04 9.25
N HIS A 198 -0.94 -15.05 10.47
CA HIS A 198 -0.58 -14.04 11.48
C HIS A 198 0.88 -14.17 11.96
N ALA A 199 1.39 -15.39 12.08
CA ALA A 199 2.76 -15.65 12.49
C ALA A 199 3.78 -15.08 11.49
N THR A 200 3.49 -15.08 10.17
CA THR A 200 4.41 -14.51 9.18
C THR A 200 4.56 -13.00 9.32
N ILE A 201 3.52 -12.30 9.76
CA ILE A 201 3.57 -10.87 10.06
C ILE A 201 4.46 -10.60 11.26
N ARG A 202 4.31 -11.41 12.33
CA ARG A 202 5.18 -11.32 13.51
C ARG A 202 6.65 -11.61 13.16
N GLU A 203 6.89 -12.59 12.30
CA GLU A 203 8.22 -12.92 11.81
C GLU A 203 8.84 -11.74 11.04
N ALA A 204 8.10 -11.13 10.11
CA ALA A 204 8.56 -9.95 9.38
C ALA A 204 8.85 -8.77 10.32
N ALA A 205 8.01 -8.54 11.33
CA ALA A 205 8.22 -7.51 12.34
C ALA A 205 9.46 -7.79 13.20
N ASN A 206 9.67 -9.05 13.62
CA ASN A 206 10.86 -9.46 14.37
C ASN A 206 12.14 -9.31 13.53
N LYS A 207 12.10 -9.67 12.24
CA LYS A 207 13.23 -9.46 11.31
C LYS A 207 13.56 -7.98 11.18
N THR A 208 12.53 -7.13 11.03
CA THR A 208 12.69 -5.67 11.02
C THR A 208 13.29 -5.16 12.33
N PHE A 209 12.81 -5.66 13.47
CA PHE A 209 13.35 -5.33 14.78
C PHE A 209 14.83 -5.70 14.89
N SER A 210 15.21 -6.91 14.51
CA SER A 210 16.60 -7.36 14.54
C SER A 210 17.51 -6.51 13.64
N HIS A 211 17.04 -6.12 12.44
CA HIS A 211 17.80 -5.22 11.56
C HIS A 211 17.94 -3.82 12.15
N LEU A 212 16.87 -3.24 12.70
CA LEU A 212 16.94 -1.93 13.37
C LEU A 212 17.85 -1.99 14.60
N ASP A 213 17.67 -3.00 15.47
CA ASP A 213 18.50 -3.21 16.64
C ASP A 213 19.97 -3.39 16.24
N GLN A 214 20.29 -4.21 15.24
CA GLN A 214 21.66 -4.35 14.74
C GLN A 214 22.23 -3.04 14.18
N THR A 215 21.43 -2.29 13.42
CA THR A 215 21.82 -0.96 12.91
C THR A 215 22.10 0.00 14.05
N LEU A 216 21.41 -0.19 15.18
CA LEU A 216 21.43 0.71 16.32
C LEU A 216 22.33 0.26 17.49
N LYS A 217 22.81 -0.99 17.49
CA LYS A 217 23.63 -1.59 18.56
C LYS A 217 24.89 -0.80 18.84
N ALA A 218 25.53 -0.24 17.82
CA ALA A 218 26.71 0.59 17.98
C ALA A 218 26.39 1.92 18.68
N PHE A 219 25.14 2.37 18.66
CA PHE A 219 24.74 3.74 18.98
C PHE A 219 24.10 3.94 20.35
N PHE A 220 23.46 2.91 20.90
CA PHE A 220 22.71 3.02 22.15
C PHE A 220 23.30 2.18 23.28
N HIS A 221 23.31 2.77 24.47
CA HIS A 221 23.53 2.05 25.72
C HIS A 221 22.13 1.70 26.25
N THR A 222 21.63 0.50 25.90
CA THR A 222 20.46 -0.16 26.51
C THR A 222 19.30 0.77 26.90
N GLY A 223 18.33 1.01 26.01
CA GLY A 223 17.14 1.81 26.38
C GLY A 223 16.20 2.27 25.27
N CYS A 224 16.46 1.92 24.00
CA CYS A 224 15.65 2.41 22.86
C CYS A 224 14.72 1.35 22.25
N LEU A 225 14.59 0.18 22.88
CA LEU A 225 13.78 -0.94 22.36
C LEU A 225 12.31 -0.55 22.19
N ASP A 226 11.75 0.19 23.15
CA ASP A 226 10.35 0.66 23.09
C ASP A 226 10.10 1.63 21.93
N GLN A 227 11.11 2.43 21.58
CA GLN A 227 11.03 3.37 20.46
C GLN A 227 11.15 2.65 19.12
N ILE A 228 12.02 1.63 19.04
CA ILE A 228 12.12 0.74 17.87
C ILE A 228 10.77 0.04 17.65
N ASP A 229 10.20 -0.55 18.71
CA ASP A 229 8.90 -1.21 18.65
C ASP A 229 7.78 -0.24 18.22
N THR A 230 7.79 1.01 18.73
CA THR A 230 6.86 2.06 18.29
C THR A 230 6.99 2.37 16.80
N VAL A 231 8.22 2.49 16.28
CA VAL A 231 8.48 2.72 14.85
C VAL A 231 7.96 1.56 14.01
N ILE A 232 8.22 0.31 14.40
CA ILE A 232 7.77 -0.90 13.69
C ILE A 232 6.25 -0.98 13.69
N LYS A 233 5.61 -0.75 14.84
CA LYS A 233 4.15 -0.71 14.96
C LYS A 233 3.52 0.26 13.96
N LYS A 234 4.03 1.49 13.92
CA LYS A 234 3.57 2.52 12.98
C LYS A 234 3.84 2.14 11.53
N ALA A 235 5.03 1.63 11.21
CA ALA A 235 5.42 1.26 9.86
C ALA A 235 4.54 0.14 9.29
N PHE A 236 4.33 -0.95 10.05
CA PHE A 236 3.49 -2.06 9.61
C PHE A 236 2.01 -1.67 9.50
N ASN A 237 1.48 -0.90 10.45
CA ASN A 237 0.10 -0.40 10.37
C ASN A 237 -0.09 0.47 9.11
N LEU A 238 0.88 1.35 8.83
CA LEU A 238 0.84 2.20 7.65
C LEU A 238 0.95 1.39 6.36
N ALA A 239 1.88 0.44 6.28
CA ALA A 239 2.03 -0.45 5.12
C ALA A 239 0.74 -1.22 4.82
N MET A 240 0.08 -1.79 5.83
CA MET A 240 -1.20 -2.47 5.64
C MET A 240 -2.30 -1.54 5.11
N ARG A 241 -2.33 -0.28 5.56
CA ARG A 241 -3.29 0.73 5.06
C ARG A 241 -2.99 1.14 3.62
N ILE A 242 -1.72 1.38 3.29
CA ILE A 242 -1.25 1.74 1.94
C ILE A 242 -1.57 0.61 0.96
N TYR A 243 -1.24 -0.63 1.30
CA TYR A 243 -1.31 -1.74 0.34
C TYR A 243 -2.70 -2.35 0.16
N THR A 244 -3.66 -1.98 1.02
CA THR A 244 -5.09 -2.24 0.77
C THR A 244 -5.72 -1.16 -0.11
N GLN A 245 -5.01 -0.08 -0.45
CA GLN A 245 -5.57 0.90 -1.35
C GLN A 245 -5.70 0.34 -2.78
N ARG A 246 -6.82 0.65 -3.44
CA ARG A 246 -7.06 0.27 -4.85
C ARG A 246 -6.03 0.92 -5.78
N SER A 247 -5.76 2.20 -5.55
CA SER A 247 -4.64 2.88 -6.18
C SER A 247 -3.34 2.44 -5.52
N ARG A 248 -2.31 2.27 -6.35
CA ARG A 248 -0.96 2.03 -5.87
C ARG A 248 -0.50 3.24 -5.07
N ILE A 249 0.15 3.01 -3.94
CA ILE A 249 0.87 4.04 -3.20
C ILE A 249 2.24 3.46 -2.85
N GLN A 250 3.30 4.20 -3.14
CA GLN A 250 4.69 3.79 -2.96
C GLN A 250 5.47 4.82 -2.15
N VAL A 251 6.44 4.32 -1.38
CA VAL A 251 7.48 5.17 -0.80
C VAL A 251 8.48 5.51 -1.90
N VAL A 252 8.69 6.80 -2.13
CA VAL A 252 9.59 7.31 -3.18
C VAL A 252 10.69 8.17 -2.58
N TYR A 253 11.85 8.15 -3.21
CA TYR A 253 13.01 8.93 -2.80
C TYR A 253 13.89 9.21 -4.01
N PRO A 254 14.60 10.35 -4.04
CA PRO A 254 15.57 10.61 -5.10
C PRO A 254 16.75 9.66 -4.98
N HIS A 255 17.33 9.27 -6.12
CA HIS A 255 18.59 8.56 -6.12
C HIS A 255 19.70 9.44 -5.54
N VAL A 256 20.48 8.87 -4.62
CA VAL A 256 21.71 9.50 -4.12
C VAL A 256 22.66 9.73 -5.32
N GLY A 257 23.34 10.87 -5.32
CA GLY A 257 24.18 11.31 -6.43
C GLY A 257 23.43 12.05 -7.55
N LYS A 258 22.08 12.05 -7.56
CA LYS A 258 21.30 12.84 -8.52
C LYS A 258 21.67 14.32 -8.41
N SER A 259 21.98 14.95 -9.54
CA SER A 259 22.28 16.39 -9.60
C SER A 259 21.07 17.22 -9.20
N TYR A 260 21.34 18.30 -8.47
CA TYR A 260 20.36 19.25 -7.97
C TYR A 260 20.77 20.66 -8.36
N LEU A 261 19.76 21.48 -8.72
CA LEU A 261 19.89 22.91 -8.95
C LEU A 261 19.07 23.66 -7.90
N ALA A 262 19.73 24.57 -7.19
CA ALA A 262 19.10 25.37 -6.15
C ALA A 262 17.88 26.14 -6.68
N GLY A 263 16.72 25.97 -6.04
CA GLY A 263 15.48 26.65 -6.40
C GLY A 263 14.63 26.01 -7.50
N MET A 264 15.06 24.90 -8.11
CA MET A 264 14.25 24.17 -9.10
C MET A 264 13.47 22.98 -8.51
N GLU A 265 13.98 22.35 -7.46
CA GLU A 265 13.34 21.19 -6.82
C GLU A 265 12.93 21.55 -5.38
N ASN A 266 11.62 21.74 -5.14
CA ASN A 266 11.07 22.15 -3.83
C ASN A 266 11.23 21.10 -2.71
N ASN A 267 11.65 19.88 -3.05
CA ASN A 267 11.73 18.73 -2.16
C ASN A 267 13.16 18.43 -1.69
N LEU A 268 14.16 19.24 -2.06
CA LEU A 268 15.54 19.13 -1.61
C LEU A 268 15.93 20.34 -0.76
N VAL A 269 16.65 20.08 0.32
CA VAL A 269 17.11 21.12 1.26
C VAL A 269 18.63 21.16 1.21
N PRO A 270 19.25 22.33 0.93
CA PRO A 270 20.70 22.44 0.99
C PRO A 270 21.17 22.17 2.42
N ILE A 271 22.34 21.55 2.53
CA ILE A 271 23.00 21.42 3.82
C ILE A 271 23.46 22.84 4.22
N PRO A 272 23.31 23.28 5.48
CA PRO A 272 23.64 24.64 5.90
C PRO A 272 25.06 25.11 5.50
N GLU A 273 26.01 24.18 5.40
CA GLU A 273 27.38 24.49 5.02
C GLU A 273 27.60 24.68 3.49
N CYS A 274 26.56 24.51 2.67
CA CYS A 274 26.58 24.64 1.20
C CYS A 274 25.36 25.45 0.72
N GLU A 275 24.83 26.37 1.53
CA GLU A 275 23.68 27.21 1.15
C GLU A 275 23.96 28.06 -0.09
N ASP A 276 25.22 28.42 -0.34
CA ASP A 276 25.66 29.18 -1.52
C ASP A 276 25.89 28.30 -2.78
N CYS A 277 25.75 26.98 -2.65
CA CYS A 277 26.00 26.03 -3.75
C CYS A 277 24.81 25.99 -4.72
N GLN A 278 24.98 26.59 -5.91
CA GLN A 278 23.95 26.59 -6.96
C GLN A 278 23.72 25.21 -7.59
N ILE A 279 24.77 24.39 -7.63
CA ILE A 279 24.77 23.03 -8.17
C ILE A 279 25.27 22.08 -7.09
N GLY A 280 24.51 21.03 -6.82
CA GLY A 280 24.88 19.99 -5.86
C GLY A 280 24.46 18.60 -6.31
N SER A 281 24.67 17.62 -5.44
CA SER A 281 24.17 16.25 -5.62
C SER A 281 23.51 15.78 -4.33
N VAL A 282 22.47 14.95 -4.46
CA VAL A 282 21.80 14.32 -3.30
C VAL A 282 22.82 13.48 -2.52
N SER A 283 23.03 13.79 -1.25
CA SER A 283 23.98 13.07 -0.38
C SER A 283 23.31 12.05 0.54
N ALA A 284 22.06 12.29 0.93
CA ALA A 284 21.26 11.38 1.74
C ALA A 284 19.78 11.74 1.60
N THR A 285 18.90 10.75 1.76
CA THR A 285 17.45 10.99 1.90
C THR A 285 17.00 10.69 3.33
N ILE A 286 16.52 11.70 4.05
CA ILE A 286 16.03 11.57 5.44
C ILE A 286 14.50 11.67 5.57
N ASN A 287 13.82 12.12 4.51
CA ASN A 287 12.36 12.17 4.44
C ASN A 287 11.94 11.65 3.07
N PRO A 288 11.82 10.33 2.89
CA PRO A 288 11.19 9.79 1.69
C PRO A 288 9.74 10.30 1.59
N GLY A 289 9.20 10.34 0.38
CA GLY A 289 7.83 10.77 0.09
C GLY A 289 6.89 9.60 -0.15
N LEU A 290 5.60 9.90 -0.29
CA LEU A 290 4.60 8.99 -0.84
C LEU A 290 4.19 9.47 -2.23
N ALA A 291 4.11 8.53 -3.18
CA ALA A 291 3.57 8.76 -4.52
C ALA A 291 2.43 7.78 -4.81
N LYS A 292 1.47 8.21 -5.63
CA LYS A 292 0.29 7.45 -6.04
C LYS A 292 0.32 7.21 -7.54
#